data_AF-A0A0Q6FPM7-F1
#
_entry.id   AF-A0A0Q6FPM7-F1
#
_cell.length_a   1.000
_cell.length_b   1.000
_cell.length_c   1.000
_cell.angle_alpha   90.00
_cell.angle_beta   90.00
_cell.angle_gamma   90.00
#
_symmetry.space_group_name_H-M   'P 1'
#
loop_
_entity.id
_entity.type
_entity.pdbx_description
1 polymer ?
#
loop_
_entity_poly.entity_id
_entity_poly.type
_entity_poly.pdbx_seq_one_letter_code
_entity_poly.pdbx_strand_id
1 'polypeptide(L)'
;MVGVLALLMFMMAGLAVDMGNAWARGRTVQKQVDVSAISVGYRLPMGPVAGHTRDEVVADLAGRMVSNAVLGQSDTFDNTRDRASLVTALTADLKNGDPSDGDVKFYKTRSDATNGTPECTEALGPCPVMVVVAPEAEVRFGFAGAFEGVGGSTTVQRRATVEVRTSVPRNEDMLPFWLPSGCGYGPTHADTTQGGKAGPVVPSTWTLPRAANNGPEDPAPLTLLGPDDSFVYAGSTTKLKGFSVSGVPRQYNKVSLRATAPDGTFVDFVALASGDGALPEISLGPSDVTGKVGAWRVVAMAQQNQQHVITSTNYKTIKVEGQPVTPTPDPVPDPDPATDPPTTPSDPATTAPPGVESGCVGQDRGNFGQLDSPRATGHKNDDFLLNVALGLDHRLAAYTFPANVAETKDCGSASSPLLGAVFDNNEAGPGDGANCIIGDPGNDGPKAFQGLVEGTSSHPGRLDTDNGRTVCEDRNDVEVGTKSINNDYLQCFLRGSGSLASISSDDTADRTMLDPAIKKSPRFVYLPVVYPSDRAQKGFQPIRSFVPGFITEETLTKPISGVTSEINGVEMQGNSFKTLHVFTFSPRALPLDESDESVSYDPASGDKIVRLVG
;
A
#
# COMPACT_ATOMS: atom_id res chain seq x y z
N MET A 1 53.98 -22.24 48.79
CA MET A 1 52.56 -22.46 48.46
C MET A 1 51.80 -21.14 48.31
N VAL A 2 51.75 -20.28 49.34
CA VAL A 2 51.03 -18.98 49.27
C VAL A 2 51.47 -18.10 48.09
N GLY A 3 52.77 -17.96 47.86
CA GLY A 3 53.28 -17.17 46.72
C GLY A 3 52.87 -17.71 45.34
N VAL A 4 52.77 -19.03 45.18
CA VAL A 4 52.34 -19.68 43.93
C VAL A 4 50.84 -19.46 43.70
N LEU A 5 50.03 -19.58 44.75
CA LEU A 5 48.59 -19.30 44.69
C LEU A 5 48.30 -17.83 44.42
N ALA A 6 49.05 -16.91 45.04
CA ALA A 6 48.94 -15.48 44.78
C ALA A 6 49.27 -15.17 43.31
N LEU A 7 50.37 -15.71 42.78
CA LEU A 7 50.74 -15.55 41.37
C LEU A 7 49.64 -16.05 40.43
N LEU A 8 49.07 -17.22 40.71
CA LEU A 8 48.00 -17.81 39.90
C LEU A 8 46.71 -16.97 39.97
N MET A 9 46.37 -16.43 41.14
CA MET A 9 45.23 -15.50 41.27
C MET A 9 45.46 -14.20 40.47
N PHE A 10 46.67 -13.65 40.49
CA PHE A 10 47.00 -12.47 39.68
C PHE A 10 46.96 -12.76 38.17
N MET A 11 47.44 -13.94 37.73
CA MET A 11 47.30 -14.39 36.34
C MET A 11 45.83 -14.47 35.91
N MET A 12 44.98 -15.09 36.72
CA MET A 12 43.55 -15.22 36.43
C MET A 12 42.84 -13.85 36.42
N ALA A 13 43.18 -12.97 37.36
CA ALA A 13 42.64 -11.61 37.38
C ALA A 13 43.06 -10.81 36.13
N GLY A 14 44.33 -10.91 35.72
CA GLY A 14 44.82 -10.27 34.49
C GLY A 14 44.11 -10.80 33.24
N LEU A 15 43.98 -12.11 33.10
CA LEU A 15 43.22 -12.73 32.01
C LEU A 15 41.76 -12.27 32.00
N ALA A 16 41.11 -12.18 33.17
CA ALA A 16 39.74 -11.70 33.27
C ALA A 16 39.59 -10.24 32.82
N VAL A 17 40.54 -9.37 33.18
CA VAL A 17 40.58 -7.96 32.74
C VAL A 17 40.79 -7.87 31.22
N ASP A 18 41.72 -8.66 30.68
CA ASP A 18 42.04 -8.67 29.25
C ASP A 18 40.90 -9.23 28.40
N MET A 19 40.24 -10.30 28.85
CA MET A 19 39.00 -10.81 28.24
C MET A 19 37.85 -9.81 28.35
N GLY A 20 37.74 -9.10 29.48
CA GLY A 20 36.78 -8.02 29.67
C GLY A 20 36.99 -6.86 28.69
N ASN A 21 38.24 -6.46 28.47
CA ASN A 21 38.62 -5.45 27.48
C ASN A 21 38.30 -5.92 26.04
N ALA A 22 38.61 -7.17 25.71
CA ALA A 22 38.29 -7.74 24.40
C ALA A 22 36.78 -7.78 24.14
N TRP A 23 35.99 -8.18 25.15
CA TRP A 23 34.53 -8.18 25.07
C TRP A 23 33.97 -6.76 24.93
N ALA A 24 34.46 -5.80 25.72
CA ALA A 24 34.06 -4.40 25.64
C ALA A 24 34.37 -3.80 24.26
N ARG A 25 35.58 -4.06 23.72
CA ARG A 25 35.94 -3.65 22.35
C ARG A 25 35.00 -4.26 21.33
N GLY A 26 34.69 -5.55 21.45
CA GLY A 26 33.76 -6.24 20.57
C GLY A 26 32.37 -5.60 20.55
N ARG A 27 31.86 -5.08 21.69
CA ARG A 27 30.59 -4.34 21.73
C ARG A 27 30.69 -2.97 21.07
N THR A 28 31.81 -2.28 21.23
CA THR A 28 32.02 -0.97 20.58
C THR A 28 32.10 -1.12 19.06
N VAL A 29 32.81 -2.13 18.56
CA VAL A 29 32.88 -2.44 17.12
C VAL A 29 31.50 -2.85 16.59
N GLN A 30 30.72 -3.64 17.36
CA GLN A 30 29.34 -3.97 16.98
C GLN A 30 28.49 -2.71 16.85
N LYS A 31 28.53 -1.81 17.84
CA LYS A 31 27.77 -0.55 17.81
C LYS A 31 28.15 0.32 16.62
N GLN A 32 29.45 0.44 16.31
CA GLN A 32 29.92 1.20 15.16
C GLN A 32 29.34 0.63 13.85
N VAL A 33 29.44 -0.68 13.63
CA VAL A 33 28.98 -1.29 12.38
C VAL A 33 27.46 -1.22 12.26
N ASP A 34 26.71 -1.45 13.36
CA ASP A 34 25.26 -1.32 13.38
C ASP A 34 24.80 0.09 13.03
N VAL A 35 25.35 1.10 13.72
CA VAL A 35 25.01 2.51 13.49
C VAL A 35 25.41 2.96 12.09
N SER A 36 26.56 2.53 11.59
CA SER A 36 27.03 2.91 10.25
C SER A 36 26.17 2.26 9.17
N ALA A 37 25.87 0.97 9.30
CA ALA A 37 25.05 0.23 8.35
C ALA A 37 23.61 0.75 8.32
N ILE A 38 22.98 0.99 9.47
CA ILE A 38 21.60 1.51 9.52
C ILE A 38 21.51 2.93 8.96
N SER A 39 22.54 3.76 9.20
CA SER A 39 22.61 5.15 8.70
C SER A 39 22.63 5.24 7.17
N VAL A 40 23.11 4.20 6.48
CA VAL A 40 23.11 4.15 5.01
C VAL A 40 22.01 3.27 4.43
N GLY A 41 21.27 2.54 5.28
CA GLY A 41 20.22 1.62 4.85
C GLY A 41 19.10 2.29 4.06
N TYR A 42 18.88 3.60 4.21
CA TYR A 42 17.93 4.35 3.39
C TYR A 42 18.28 4.37 1.89
N ARG A 43 19.55 4.14 1.55
CA ARG A 43 20.03 3.99 0.16
C ARG A 43 19.81 2.60 -0.40
N LEU A 44 19.18 1.70 0.33
CA LEU A 44 18.73 0.42 -0.20
C LEU A 44 17.33 0.56 -0.85
N PRO A 45 16.95 -0.32 -1.79
CA PRO A 45 17.83 -1.33 -2.40
C PRO A 45 18.93 -0.66 -3.22
N MET A 46 20.10 -1.30 -3.25
CA MET A 46 21.17 -0.90 -4.15
C MET A 46 20.77 -1.23 -5.59
N GLY A 47 21.04 -0.32 -6.54
CA GLY A 47 20.68 -0.47 -7.95
C GLY A 47 21.26 0.63 -8.84
N PRO A 48 20.91 0.69 -10.13
CA PRO A 48 21.50 1.62 -11.10
C PRO A 48 21.03 3.08 -10.96
N VAL A 49 20.24 3.39 -9.94
CA VAL A 49 19.70 4.74 -9.70
C VAL A 49 20.75 5.57 -8.97
N ALA A 50 20.95 6.81 -9.39
CA ALA A 50 21.86 7.74 -8.72
C ALA A 50 21.52 7.88 -7.22
N GLY A 51 22.54 7.88 -6.37
CA GLY A 51 22.42 7.84 -4.91
C GLY A 51 22.27 6.43 -4.31
N HIS A 52 22.03 5.40 -5.15
CA HIS A 52 21.78 4.01 -4.76
C HIS A 52 22.77 3.02 -5.37
N THR A 53 23.80 3.49 -6.09
CA THR A 53 24.83 2.60 -6.65
C THR A 53 25.69 1.98 -5.55
N ARG A 54 26.30 0.82 -5.83
CA ARG A 54 27.24 0.14 -4.92
C ARG A 54 28.32 1.11 -4.43
N ASP A 55 28.87 1.89 -5.35
CA ASP A 55 29.95 2.80 -5.04
C ASP A 55 29.53 3.93 -4.10
N GLU A 56 28.35 4.51 -4.31
CA GLU A 56 27.81 5.57 -3.45
C GLU A 56 27.41 5.04 -2.07
N VAL A 57 26.78 3.86 -2.01
CA VAL A 57 26.39 3.23 -0.73
C VAL A 57 27.62 2.89 0.10
N VAL A 58 28.64 2.27 -0.50
CA VAL A 58 29.88 1.91 0.20
C VAL A 58 30.67 3.15 0.61
N ALA A 59 30.71 4.20 -0.23
CA ALA A 59 31.39 5.45 0.13
C ALA A 59 30.73 6.18 1.31
N ASP A 60 29.39 6.26 1.34
CA ASP A 60 28.67 6.83 2.50
C ASP A 60 28.92 5.97 3.75
N LEU A 61 28.86 4.64 3.60
CA LEU A 61 29.12 3.70 4.71
C LEU A 61 30.52 3.88 5.29
N ALA A 62 31.54 3.95 4.44
CA ALA A 62 32.91 4.25 4.86
C ALA A 62 32.98 5.60 5.59
N GLY A 63 32.29 6.64 5.09
CA GLY A 63 32.13 7.93 5.75
C GLY A 63 31.55 7.83 7.17
N ARG A 64 30.53 7.00 7.37
CA ARG A 64 29.92 6.73 8.69
C ARG A 64 30.82 5.91 9.60
N MET A 65 31.52 4.90 9.06
CA MET A 65 32.45 4.06 9.83
C MET A 65 33.66 4.86 10.32
N VAL A 66 34.21 5.75 9.50
CA VAL A 66 35.27 6.71 9.90
C VAL A 66 34.78 7.69 10.96
N SER A 67 33.54 8.16 10.84
CA SER A 67 32.95 9.05 11.88
C SER A 67 32.74 8.35 13.22
N ASN A 68 32.55 7.02 13.19
CA ASN A 68 32.30 6.18 14.35
C ASN A 68 33.49 5.27 14.69
N ALA A 69 34.70 5.62 14.22
CA ALA A 69 35.90 4.79 14.33
C ALA A 69 36.19 4.37 15.78
N VAL A 70 36.61 3.12 15.95
CA VAL A 70 36.92 2.52 17.25
C VAL A 70 38.44 2.38 17.36
N LEU A 71 39.01 2.79 18.51
CA LEU A 71 40.44 2.63 18.75
C LEU A 71 40.90 1.18 18.53
N GLY A 72 42.06 1.01 17.89
CA GLY A 72 42.65 -0.29 17.59
C GLY A 72 42.14 -0.94 16.31
N GLN A 73 41.16 -0.34 15.60
CA GLN A 73 40.88 -0.73 14.23
C GLN A 73 42.08 -0.48 13.33
N SER A 74 42.23 -1.30 12.29
CA SER A 74 43.37 -1.35 11.35
C SER A 74 43.95 0.03 10.97
N ASP A 75 45.19 0.04 10.46
CA ASP A 75 45.92 1.24 10.03
C ASP A 75 45.13 2.17 9.09
N THR A 76 44.03 1.69 8.50
CA THR A 76 43.02 2.49 7.79
C THR A 76 42.33 3.54 8.68
N PHE A 77 42.55 3.60 10.00
CA PHE A 77 42.11 4.69 10.88
C PHE A 77 43.25 5.45 11.55
N ASP A 78 44.44 5.46 10.92
CA ASP A 78 45.57 6.28 11.35
C ASP A 78 45.16 7.76 11.48
N ASN A 79 45.28 8.29 12.71
CA ASN A 79 44.90 9.65 13.07
C ASN A 79 45.77 10.73 12.41
N THR A 80 46.82 10.34 11.69
CA THR A 80 47.68 11.25 10.92
C THR A 80 47.13 11.55 9.53
N ARG A 81 46.21 10.73 9.01
CA ARG A 81 45.57 10.96 7.70
C ARG A 81 44.38 11.89 7.84
N ASP A 82 44.15 12.72 6.83
CA ASP A 82 42.91 13.49 6.76
C ASP A 82 41.71 12.56 6.53
N ARG A 83 40.54 13.00 6.99
CA ARG A 83 39.31 12.21 6.92
C ARG A 83 38.94 11.75 5.50
N ALA A 84 39.20 12.55 4.46
CA ALA A 84 38.84 12.18 3.10
C ALA A 84 39.73 11.05 2.56
N SER A 85 41.02 11.09 2.89
CA SER A 85 41.95 10.00 2.60
C SER A 85 41.55 8.69 3.31
N LEU A 86 41.09 8.78 4.57
CA LEU A 86 40.59 7.60 5.31
C LEU A 86 39.36 6.99 4.66
N VAL A 87 38.37 7.83 4.32
CA VAL A 87 37.15 7.38 3.65
C VAL A 87 37.47 6.72 2.31
N THR A 88 38.40 7.30 1.54
CA THR A 88 38.81 6.75 0.24
C THR A 88 39.48 5.39 0.37
N ALA A 89 40.40 5.23 1.32
CA ALA A 89 41.06 3.95 1.59
C ALA A 89 40.04 2.90 2.05
N LEU A 90 39.23 3.21 3.07
CA LEU A 90 38.23 2.27 3.58
C LEU A 90 37.18 1.92 2.52
N THR A 91 36.81 2.84 1.63
CA THR A 91 35.90 2.54 0.51
C THR A 91 36.50 1.48 -0.43
N ALA A 92 37.81 1.46 -0.62
CA ALA A 92 38.49 0.45 -1.42
C ALA A 92 38.54 -0.89 -0.69
N ASP A 93 38.90 -0.87 0.60
CA ASP A 93 38.96 -2.04 1.48
C ASP A 93 37.58 -2.74 1.52
N LEU A 94 36.49 -2.01 1.81
CA LEU A 94 35.12 -2.54 1.87
C LEU A 94 34.60 -3.19 0.56
N LYS A 95 35.30 -3.05 -0.58
CA LYS A 95 34.91 -3.61 -1.88
C LYS A 95 35.80 -4.77 -2.34
N ASN A 96 36.95 -5.00 -1.69
CA ASN A 96 37.95 -5.94 -2.17
C ASN A 96 37.58 -7.41 -1.88
N GLY A 97 36.57 -7.64 -1.03
CA GLY A 97 36.08 -8.96 -0.62
C GLY A 97 36.89 -9.64 0.49
N ASP A 98 37.89 -8.96 1.06
CA ASP A 98 38.67 -9.38 2.21
C ASP A 98 37.94 -8.96 3.50
N PRO A 99 37.50 -9.89 4.34
CA PRO A 99 36.82 -9.51 5.57
C PRO A 99 37.78 -8.86 6.58
N SER A 100 39.09 -9.05 6.52
CA SER A 100 40.02 -8.61 7.59
C SER A 100 40.18 -7.08 7.70
N ASP A 101 40.13 -6.38 6.57
CA ASP A 101 40.09 -4.91 6.47
C ASP A 101 38.66 -4.36 6.30
N GLY A 102 37.67 -5.24 6.45
CA GLY A 102 36.24 -4.94 6.36
C GLY A 102 35.68 -5.19 4.96
N ASP A 103 34.41 -5.56 4.89
CA ASP A 103 33.79 -6.01 3.63
C ASP A 103 32.31 -5.61 3.59
N VAL A 104 31.80 -5.32 2.40
CA VAL A 104 30.39 -5.02 2.16
C VAL A 104 29.89 -5.85 0.99
N LYS A 105 28.84 -6.63 1.27
CA LYS A 105 28.18 -7.50 0.30
C LYS A 105 26.69 -7.24 0.22
N PHE A 106 26.14 -7.29 -1.00
CA PHE A 106 24.72 -7.09 -1.26
C PHE A 106 24.03 -8.39 -1.68
N TYR A 107 22.78 -8.60 -1.27
CA TYR A 107 22.02 -9.82 -1.54
C TYR A 107 20.57 -9.53 -1.95
N LYS A 108 19.96 -10.49 -2.66
CA LYS A 108 18.53 -10.44 -3.03
C LYS A 108 17.63 -10.75 -1.84
N THR A 109 18.02 -11.71 -1.02
CA THR A 109 17.29 -12.11 0.18
C THR A 109 18.23 -12.32 1.37
N ARG A 110 17.67 -12.41 2.57
CA ARG A 110 18.42 -12.81 3.77
C ARG A 110 18.93 -14.25 3.70
N SER A 111 18.16 -15.13 3.06
CA SER A 111 18.56 -16.53 2.87
C SER A 111 19.82 -16.62 2.02
N ASP A 112 19.89 -15.84 0.94
CA ASP A 112 21.06 -15.71 0.07
C ASP A 112 22.32 -15.28 0.85
N ALA A 113 22.17 -14.26 1.69
CA ALA A 113 23.24 -13.79 2.56
C ALA A 113 23.76 -14.87 3.53
N THR A 114 22.87 -15.73 4.02
CA THR A 114 23.21 -16.80 4.98
C THR A 114 23.84 -18.01 4.29
N ASN A 115 23.34 -18.36 3.10
CA ASN A 115 23.76 -19.54 2.34
C ASN A 115 25.05 -19.31 1.52
N GLY A 116 25.59 -18.09 1.52
CA GLY A 116 26.78 -17.74 0.75
C GLY A 116 26.54 -17.80 -0.76
N THR A 117 25.31 -17.53 -1.21
CA THR A 117 25.02 -17.41 -2.64
C THR A 117 25.79 -16.23 -3.24
N PRO A 118 25.99 -16.20 -4.58
CA PRO A 118 26.65 -15.08 -5.25
C PRO A 118 26.04 -13.72 -4.89
N GLU A 119 26.90 -12.71 -4.81
CA GLU A 119 26.50 -11.34 -4.52
C GLU A 119 25.50 -10.83 -5.57
N CYS A 120 24.51 -10.10 -5.11
CA CYS A 120 23.60 -9.37 -5.97
C CYS A 120 24.34 -8.20 -6.63
N THR A 121 24.19 -8.04 -7.94
CA THR A 121 24.79 -6.93 -8.70
C THR A 121 23.70 -5.97 -9.18
N GLU A 122 24.06 -4.72 -9.43
CA GLU A 122 23.13 -3.70 -9.96
C GLU A 122 22.43 -4.16 -11.25
N ALA A 123 23.15 -4.91 -12.09
CA ALA A 123 22.64 -5.46 -13.35
C ALA A 123 21.54 -6.52 -13.15
N LEU A 124 21.53 -7.20 -12.00
CA LEU A 124 20.53 -8.21 -11.66
C LEU A 124 19.30 -7.61 -10.96
N GLY A 125 19.23 -6.28 -10.81
CA GLY A 125 18.12 -5.54 -10.21
C GLY A 125 18.34 -5.19 -8.73
N PRO A 126 17.33 -4.65 -8.04
CA PRO A 126 17.48 -4.11 -6.68
C PRO A 126 18.01 -5.16 -5.69
N CYS A 127 18.99 -4.78 -4.88
CA CYS A 127 19.55 -5.61 -3.80
C CYS A 127 19.14 -5.01 -2.44
N PRO A 128 18.10 -5.55 -1.78
CA PRO A 128 17.54 -4.96 -0.56
C PRO A 128 18.30 -5.33 0.72
N VAL A 129 19.24 -6.29 0.66
CA VAL A 129 20.01 -6.75 1.81
C VAL A 129 21.47 -6.31 1.65
N MET A 130 22.04 -5.75 2.71
CA MET A 130 23.44 -5.36 2.82
C MET A 130 24.05 -6.01 4.06
N VAL A 131 25.15 -6.73 3.90
CA VAL A 131 25.95 -7.27 4.99
C VAL A 131 27.24 -6.47 5.07
N VAL A 132 27.53 -5.92 6.25
CA VAL A 132 28.73 -5.13 6.53
C VAL A 132 29.57 -5.86 7.56
N VAL A 133 30.84 -6.10 7.25
CA VAL A 133 31.86 -6.61 8.16
C VAL A 133 32.77 -5.45 8.52
N ALA A 134 32.92 -5.18 9.83
CA ALA A 134 33.81 -4.13 10.29
C ALA A 134 35.28 -4.54 10.15
N PRO A 135 36.20 -3.60 9.88
CA PRO A 135 37.63 -3.84 10.01
C PRO A 135 37.97 -4.39 11.39
N GLU A 136 38.92 -5.32 11.45
CA GLU A 136 39.39 -5.91 12.70
C GLU A 136 39.91 -4.84 13.66
N ALA A 137 39.55 -4.95 14.94
CA ALA A 137 40.11 -4.12 16.01
C ALA A 137 41.06 -4.92 16.91
N GLU A 138 42.32 -4.49 16.98
CA GLU A 138 43.33 -5.05 17.89
C GLU A 138 43.04 -4.63 19.34
N VAL A 139 43.03 -5.61 20.24
CA VAL A 139 43.00 -5.42 21.68
C VAL A 139 44.30 -5.96 22.23
N ARG A 140 45.19 -5.05 22.65
CA ARG A 140 46.45 -5.41 23.30
C ARG A 140 46.21 -5.76 24.75
N PHE A 141 46.65 -6.95 25.13
CA PHE A 141 46.57 -7.44 26.50
C PHE A 141 47.64 -6.78 27.35
N GLY A 142 47.22 -6.18 28.47
CA GLY A 142 48.15 -5.50 29.36
C GLY A 142 48.91 -6.49 30.23
N PHE A 143 48.17 -7.35 30.94
CA PHE A 143 48.75 -8.27 31.91
C PHE A 143 49.06 -9.63 31.28
N ALA A 144 48.18 -10.15 30.42
CA ALA A 144 48.42 -11.41 29.73
C ALA A 144 49.59 -11.32 28.74
N GLY A 145 49.84 -10.15 28.16
CA GLY A 145 50.99 -9.91 27.28
C GLY A 145 52.35 -9.97 28.00
N ALA A 146 52.39 -9.95 29.34
CA ALA A 146 53.61 -10.16 30.11
C ALA A 146 54.01 -11.64 30.24
N PHE A 147 53.13 -12.58 29.87
CA PHE A 147 53.44 -14.00 29.86
C PHE A 147 53.93 -14.43 28.48
N GLU A 148 55.16 -14.93 28.43
CA GLU A 148 55.79 -15.44 27.21
C GLU A 148 54.94 -16.59 26.63
N GLY A 149 54.48 -16.45 25.39
CA GLY A 149 53.69 -17.46 24.67
C GLY A 149 52.18 -17.19 24.58
N VAL A 150 51.63 -16.20 25.29
CA VAL A 150 50.30 -15.67 25.00
C VAL A 150 50.50 -14.51 24.02
N GLY A 151 49.94 -14.61 22.81
CA GLY A 151 49.97 -13.49 21.86
C GLY A 151 49.50 -12.22 22.58
N GLY A 152 50.33 -11.17 22.58
CA GLY A 152 50.07 -9.95 23.36
C GLY A 152 48.85 -9.15 22.92
N SER A 153 48.07 -9.67 21.98
CA SER A 153 46.83 -9.09 21.50
C SER A 153 45.86 -10.15 20.96
N THR A 154 44.61 -9.74 20.82
CA THR A 154 43.57 -10.44 20.04
C THR A 154 42.91 -9.45 19.11
N THR A 155 42.44 -9.89 17.95
CA THR A 155 41.57 -9.07 17.11
C THR A 155 40.11 -9.37 17.41
N VAL A 156 39.27 -8.35 17.28
CA VAL A 156 37.81 -8.50 17.36
C VAL A 156 37.18 -7.89 16.13
N GLN A 157 36.27 -8.65 15.53
CA GLN A 157 35.51 -8.26 14.35
C GLN A 157 34.03 -8.48 14.58
N ARG A 158 33.20 -7.64 13.95
CA ARG A 158 31.75 -7.72 14.05
C ARG A 158 31.10 -7.49 12.69
N ARG A 159 29.84 -7.87 12.60
CA ARG A 159 29.04 -7.84 11.40
C ARG A 159 27.68 -7.21 11.70
N ALA A 160 27.17 -6.43 10.77
CA ALA A 160 25.79 -5.98 10.75
C ALA A 160 25.13 -6.45 9.46
N THR A 161 23.87 -6.85 9.52
CA THR A 161 23.05 -7.03 8.32
C THR A 161 21.93 -6.00 8.36
N VAL A 162 21.76 -5.27 7.27
CA VAL A 162 20.65 -4.34 7.08
C VAL A 162 19.82 -4.85 5.93
N GLU A 163 18.51 -4.85 6.13
CA GLU A 163 17.53 -5.28 5.15
C GLU A 163 16.48 -4.19 4.99
N VAL A 164 16.22 -3.79 3.74
CA VAL A 164 15.00 -3.05 3.43
C VAL A 164 13.87 -4.04 3.25
N ARG A 165 12.76 -3.72 3.87
CA ARG A 165 11.52 -4.47 3.79
C ARG A 165 10.38 -3.57 3.33
N THR A 166 9.38 -4.18 2.74
CA THR A 166 8.13 -3.52 2.37
C THR A 166 7.12 -3.76 3.48
N SER A 167 6.47 -2.69 3.96
CA SER A 167 5.32 -2.81 4.85
C SER A 167 4.21 -3.55 4.13
N VAL A 168 3.58 -4.49 4.81
CA VAL A 168 2.42 -5.21 4.26
C VAL A 168 1.25 -5.14 5.22
N PRO A 169 0.02 -5.19 4.69
CA PRO A 169 -1.16 -5.34 5.52
C PRO A 169 -0.98 -6.53 6.47
N ARG A 170 -1.29 -6.32 7.75
CA ARG A 170 -1.41 -7.42 8.70
C ARG A 170 -2.63 -8.24 8.33
N ASN A 171 -2.57 -9.55 8.53
CA ASN A 171 -3.68 -10.43 8.17
C ASN A 171 -4.98 -10.03 8.91
N GLU A 172 -4.86 -9.61 10.18
CA GLU A 172 -5.96 -9.12 11.03
C GLU A 172 -6.61 -7.81 10.55
N ASP A 173 -5.88 -7.01 9.75
CA ASP A 173 -6.40 -5.78 9.17
C ASP A 173 -7.06 -6.02 7.79
N MET A 174 -6.82 -7.18 7.17
CA MET A 174 -7.38 -7.51 5.87
C MET A 174 -8.84 -7.93 6.02
N LEU A 175 -9.76 -7.16 5.44
CA LEU A 175 -11.16 -7.59 5.40
C LEU A 175 -11.45 -8.48 4.19
N PRO A 176 -12.42 -9.40 4.30
CA PRO A 176 -12.86 -10.24 3.20
C PRO A 176 -13.80 -9.47 2.25
N PHE A 177 -13.37 -8.28 1.81
CA PHE A 177 -14.01 -7.51 0.75
C PHE A 177 -12.96 -7.09 -0.27
N TRP A 178 -13.35 -6.88 -1.52
CA TRP A 178 -12.44 -6.43 -2.58
C TRP A 178 -13.00 -5.21 -3.31
N LEU A 179 -12.10 -4.36 -3.80
CA LEU A 179 -12.43 -3.16 -4.56
C LEU A 179 -12.05 -3.31 -6.03
N PRO A 180 -12.88 -2.88 -6.98
CA PRO A 180 -12.48 -2.76 -8.37
C PRO A 180 -11.50 -1.59 -8.53
N SER A 181 -10.49 -1.74 -9.38
CA SER A 181 -9.54 -0.69 -9.69
C SER A 181 -10.25 0.45 -10.41
N GLY A 182 -9.88 1.69 -10.08
CA GLY A 182 -10.62 2.90 -10.46
C GLY A 182 -11.49 3.46 -9.33
N CYS A 183 -11.72 2.68 -8.26
CA CYS A 183 -12.17 3.19 -6.97
C CYS A 183 -10.99 3.83 -6.21
N GLY A 184 -10.40 4.87 -6.81
CA GLY A 184 -9.09 5.43 -6.47
C GLY A 184 -8.91 5.63 -4.97
N TYR A 185 -9.59 6.62 -4.39
CA TYR A 185 -9.64 6.89 -2.96
C TYR A 185 -10.92 7.67 -2.62
N GLY A 186 -11.28 7.74 -1.35
CA GLY A 186 -12.41 8.49 -0.82
C GLY A 186 -13.56 7.60 -0.34
N PRO A 187 -14.78 8.12 -0.24
CA PRO A 187 -15.92 7.37 0.29
C PRO A 187 -16.35 6.27 -0.67
N THR A 188 -16.43 5.05 -0.14
CA THR A 188 -16.88 3.83 -0.80
C THR A 188 -17.91 3.11 0.07
N HIS A 189 -18.74 2.25 -0.51
CA HIS A 189 -19.71 1.46 0.27
C HIS A 189 -19.92 0.03 -0.27
N ALA A 190 -20.09 -0.95 0.62
CA ALA A 190 -20.59 -2.29 0.28
C ALA A 190 -22.10 -2.28 0.48
N ASP A 191 -22.83 -2.49 -0.61
CA ASP A 191 -24.25 -2.77 -0.53
C ASP A 191 -24.45 -4.28 -0.31
N THR A 192 -25.30 -4.62 0.64
CA THR A 192 -25.62 -6.00 1.02
C THR A 192 -27.03 -6.41 0.60
N THR A 193 -27.75 -5.59 -0.16
CA THR A 193 -29.16 -5.84 -0.54
C THR A 193 -29.34 -7.25 -1.10
N GLN A 194 -29.69 -8.16 -0.18
CA GLN A 194 -29.85 -9.57 -0.43
C GLN A 194 -31.08 -9.74 -1.30
N GLY A 195 -30.86 -10.21 -2.52
CA GLY A 195 -31.92 -10.63 -3.43
C GLY A 195 -31.82 -9.97 -4.78
N GLY A 196 -32.20 -10.71 -5.81
CA GLY A 196 -32.22 -10.25 -7.21
C GLY A 196 -33.07 -9.00 -7.51
N LYS A 197 -33.62 -8.31 -6.50
CA LYS A 197 -34.18 -6.97 -6.64
C LYS A 197 -33.08 -5.99 -6.30
N ALA A 198 -32.60 -5.25 -7.31
CA ALA A 198 -31.78 -4.09 -7.07
C ALA A 198 -32.43 -3.28 -5.94
N GLY A 199 -31.65 -2.88 -4.92
CA GLY A 199 -32.13 -1.94 -3.93
C GLY A 199 -32.78 -0.73 -4.61
N PRO A 200 -33.62 0.05 -3.91
CA PRO A 200 -34.10 1.31 -4.45
C PRO A 200 -32.86 2.11 -4.84
N VAL A 201 -32.65 2.21 -6.15
CA VAL A 201 -31.56 2.97 -6.75
C VAL A 201 -31.68 4.35 -6.13
N VAL A 202 -30.67 4.77 -5.35
CA VAL A 202 -30.48 6.21 -5.12
C VAL A 202 -30.37 6.76 -6.53
N PRO A 203 -31.33 7.57 -7.03
CA PRO A 203 -31.44 7.82 -8.45
C PRO A 203 -30.26 8.66 -8.92
N SER A 204 -29.17 7.99 -9.29
CA SER A 204 -28.35 8.36 -10.42
C SER A 204 -28.80 7.60 -11.67
N THR A 205 -29.95 6.91 -11.66
CA THR A 205 -30.64 6.48 -12.87
C THR A 205 -31.01 7.72 -13.68
N TRP A 206 -30.04 8.18 -14.46
CA TRP A 206 -30.26 8.92 -15.67
C TRP A 206 -31.04 7.98 -16.60
N THR A 207 -32.37 8.01 -16.45
CA THR A 207 -33.24 7.42 -17.45
C THR A 207 -33.20 8.39 -18.61
N LEU A 208 -32.32 8.13 -19.57
CA LEU A 208 -32.25 8.99 -20.73
C LEU A 208 -33.61 8.98 -21.43
N PRO A 209 -34.10 10.13 -21.94
CA PRO A 209 -35.39 10.20 -22.60
C PRO A 209 -35.40 9.22 -23.78
N ARG A 210 -36.00 8.05 -23.59
CA ARG A 210 -36.21 7.08 -24.67
C ARG A 210 -37.27 7.68 -25.57
N ALA A 211 -36.86 8.27 -26.69
CA ALA A 211 -37.80 8.64 -27.73
C ALA A 211 -38.61 7.39 -28.11
N ALA A 212 -39.92 7.44 -27.93
CA ALA A 212 -40.84 6.35 -28.21
C ALA A 212 -41.04 6.18 -29.73
N ASN A 213 -39.96 5.91 -30.47
CA ASN A 213 -40.06 5.59 -31.88
C ASN A 213 -40.36 4.09 -32.00
N ASN A 214 -41.64 3.76 -32.16
CA ASN A 214 -42.15 2.38 -32.34
C ASN A 214 -42.12 1.90 -33.80
N GLY A 215 -41.23 2.46 -34.63
CA GLY A 215 -41.02 2.02 -36.01
C GLY A 215 -39.99 0.88 -36.10
N PRO A 216 -40.14 -0.05 -37.06
CA PRO A 216 -39.07 -0.94 -37.48
C PRO A 216 -38.07 -0.15 -38.33
N GLU A 217 -37.30 0.74 -37.70
CA GLU A 217 -36.14 1.36 -38.35
C GLU A 217 -34.92 0.48 -38.13
N ASP A 218 -34.15 0.28 -39.20
CA ASP A 218 -32.79 -0.26 -39.11
C ASP A 218 -32.05 0.46 -37.98
N PRO A 219 -31.40 -0.27 -37.05
CA PRO A 219 -30.74 0.36 -35.92
C PRO A 219 -29.68 1.32 -36.45
N ALA A 220 -29.89 2.62 -36.22
CA ALA A 220 -28.88 3.63 -36.49
C ALA A 220 -27.56 3.18 -35.83
N PRO A 221 -26.41 3.36 -36.50
CA PRO A 221 -25.13 2.94 -35.94
C PRO A 221 -24.86 3.67 -34.62
N LEU A 222 -24.37 2.93 -33.63
CA LEU A 222 -23.93 3.50 -32.35
C LEU A 222 -22.91 4.62 -32.63
N THR A 223 -23.17 5.80 -32.09
CA THR A 223 -22.35 7.00 -32.32
C THR A 223 -22.01 7.64 -30.98
N LEU A 224 -20.73 7.94 -30.76
CA LEU A 224 -20.24 8.70 -29.61
C LEU A 224 -20.22 10.19 -29.93
N LEU A 225 -20.97 10.96 -29.15
CA LEU A 225 -20.99 12.42 -29.17
C LEU A 225 -20.21 12.95 -27.96
N GLY A 226 -19.63 14.14 -28.08
CA GLY A 226 -18.86 14.75 -27.00
C GLY A 226 -17.75 15.65 -27.50
N PRO A 227 -16.97 16.24 -26.57
CA PRO A 227 -15.87 17.12 -26.91
C PRO A 227 -14.82 16.38 -27.74
N ASP A 228 -14.32 17.04 -28.77
CA ASP A 228 -13.10 16.64 -29.46
C ASP A 228 -11.89 17.12 -28.66
N ASP A 229 -10.84 16.31 -28.58
CA ASP A 229 -9.55 16.66 -27.95
C ASP A 229 -9.66 17.12 -26.49
N SER A 230 -10.23 16.29 -25.62
CA SER A 230 -10.11 16.53 -24.17
C SER A 230 -8.66 16.40 -23.73
N PHE A 231 -8.14 17.37 -22.98
CA PHE A 231 -6.76 17.35 -22.48
C PHE A 231 -6.70 16.81 -21.04
N VAL A 232 -5.72 15.95 -20.79
CA VAL A 232 -5.46 15.34 -19.48
C VAL A 232 -3.94 15.33 -19.26
N TYR A 233 -3.48 15.62 -18.05
CA TYR A 233 -2.06 15.50 -17.72
C TYR A 233 -1.76 14.12 -17.14
N ALA A 234 -0.58 13.61 -17.46
CA ALA A 234 -0.08 12.37 -16.90
C ALA A 234 0.00 12.47 -15.36
N GLY A 235 -0.40 11.42 -14.64
CA GLY A 235 -0.51 11.42 -13.18
C GLY A 235 -1.64 12.26 -12.57
N SER A 236 -2.41 13.06 -13.32
CA SER A 236 -3.50 13.86 -12.72
C SER A 236 -4.80 13.08 -12.58
N THR A 237 -5.66 13.48 -11.63
CA THR A 237 -7.08 13.09 -11.61
C THR A 237 -7.89 14.08 -12.44
N THR A 238 -8.54 13.63 -13.52
CA THR A 238 -9.33 14.50 -14.39
C THR A 238 -10.71 13.93 -14.64
N LYS A 239 -11.74 14.75 -14.51
CA LYS A 239 -13.12 14.35 -14.79
C LYS A 239 -13.48 14.65 -16.25
N LEU A 240 -13.85 13.63 -17.01
CA LEU A 240 -14.35 13.74 -18.37
C LEU A 240 -15.85 14.07 -18.34
N LYS A 241 -16.23 15.17 -19.02
CA LYS A 241 -17.61 15.65 -19.12
C LYS A 241 -18.07 15.77 -20.56
N GLY A 242 -19.39 15.76 -20.76
CA GLY A 242 -20.02 16.13 -22.02
C GLY A 242 -20.08 15.01 -23.06
N PHE A 243 -19.74 13.77 -22.71
CA PHE A 243 -19.95 12.63 -23.58
C PHE A 243 -21.43 12.23 -23.61
N SER A 244 -21.93 11.84 -24.78
CA SER A 244 -23.26 11.28 -24.98
C SER A 244 -23.21 10.23 -26.07
N VAL A 245 -24.19 9.34 -26.09
CA VAL A 245 -24.28 8.25 -27.07
C VAL A 245 -25.60 8.34 -27.82
N SER A 246 -25.61 7.98 -29.09
CA SER A 246 -26.84 7.87 -29.88
C SER A 246 -26.83 6.59 -30.72
N GLY A 247 -28.01 6.13 -31.13
CA GLY A 247 -28.13 4.88 -31.90
C GLY A 247 -27.87 3.62 -31.09
N VAL A 248 -28.14 3.63 -29.78
CA VAL A 248 -28.05 2.45 -28.91
C VAL A 248 -29.25 1.53 -29.18
N PRO A 249 -29.05 0.35 -29.79
CA PRO A 249 -30.17 -0.52 -30.12
C PRO A 249 -30.87 -1.05 -28.86
N ARG A 250 -32.19 -1.28 -28.95
CA ARG A 250 -33.04 -1.60 -27.78
C ARG A 250 -32.60 -2.84 -26.99
N GLN A 251 -31.90 -3.76 -27.63
CA GLN A 251 -31.41 -4.99 -27.02
C GLN A 251 -30.16 -4.79 -26.13
N TYR A 252 -29.49 -3.64 -26.21
CA TYR A 252 -28.35 -3.31 -25.36
C TYR A 252 -28.83 -2.57 -24.11
N ASN A 253 -28.44 -3.07 -22.93
CA ASN A 253 -28.89 -2.56 -21.64
C ASN A 253 -27.79 -1.82 -20.86
N LYS A 254 -26.57 -1.81 -21.38
CA LYS A 254 -25.42 -1.10 -20.80
C LYS A 254 -24.64 -0.37 -21.87
N VAL A 255 -24.23 0.87 -21.61
CA VAL A 255 -23.38 1.65 -22.50
C VAL A 255 -22.20 2.25 -21.76
N SER A 256 -21.00 1.72 -21.98
CA SER A 256 -19.73 2.19 -21.39
C SER A 256 -18.89 3.00 -22.38
N LEU A 257 -17.82 3.61 -21.90
CA LEU A 257 -16.73 4.13 -22.73
C LEU A 257 -15.50 3.23 -22.62
N ARG A 258 -14.76 3.08 -23.72
CA ARG A 258 -13.41 2.50 -23.72
C ARG A 258 -12.42 3.51 -24.24
N ALA A 259 -11.38 3.81 -23.47
CA ALA A 259 -10.23 4.56 -23.96
C ALA A 259 -9.09 3.60 -24.29
N THR A 260 -8.56 3.67 -25.51
CA THR A 260 -7.43 2.85 -25.99
C THR A 260 -6.21 3.75 -26.19
N ALA A 261 -5.12 3.42 -25.52
CA ALA A 261 -3.83 4.08 -25.61
C ALA A 261 -3.16 3.87 -26.98
N PRO A 262 -2.14 4.68 -27.34
CA PRO A 262 -1.38 4.52 -28.58
C PRO A 262 -0.71 3.15 -28.75
N ASP A 263 -0.40 2.47 -27.65
CA ASP A 263 0.23 1.14 -27.64
C ASP A 263 -0.79 -0.03 -27.72
N GLY A 264 -2.09 0.29 -27.80
CA GLY A 264 -3.17 -0.68 -27.89
C GLY A 264 -3.72 -1.17 -26.54
N THR A 265 -3.14 -0.78 -25.41
CA THR A 265 -3.75 -1.03 -24.10
C THR A 265 -5.02 -0.20 -23.92
N PHE A 266 -5.98 -0.66 -23.10
CA PHE A 266 -7.25 0.03 -22.96
C PHE A 266 -7.78 0.03 -21.52
N VAL A 267 -8.61 1.02 -21.21
CA VAL A 267 -9.37 1.14 -19.96
C VAL A 267 -10.84 1.29 -20.29
N ASP A 268 -11.68 0.52 -19.60
CA ASP A 268 -13.14 0.57 -19.72
C ASP A 268 -13.71 1.39 -18.57
N PHE A 269 -14.44 2.46 -18.91
CA PHE A 269 -15.21 3.27 -17.97
C PHE A 269 -16.65 2.80 -18.01
N VAL A 270 -17.07 2.16 -16.92
CA VAL A 270 -18.43 1.66 -16.80
C VAL A 270 -19.36 2.86 -16.59
N ALA A 271 -20.16 3.18 -17.61
CA ALA A 271 -21.37 3.96 -17.43
C ALA A 271 -22.55 2.99 -17.53
N LEU A 272 -23.35 2.86 -16.47
CA LEU A 272 -24.58 2.05 -16.52
C LEU A 272 -25.73 2.94 -17.02
N ALA A 273 -25.65 3.33 -18.29
CA ALA A 273 -26.76 3.97 -18.99
C ALA A 273 -27.39 3.00 -19.98
N SER A 274 -28.72 3.04 -20.12
CA SER A 274 -29.45 2.33 -21.17
C SER A 274 -30.07 3.32 -22.14
N GLY A 275 -29.91 3.08 -23.45
CA GLY A 275 -30.43 3.95 -24.50
C GLY A 275 -29.54 5.15 -24.82
N ASP A 276 -30.07 6.03 -25.66
CA ASP A 276 -29.38 7.22 -26.18
C ASP A 276 -29.38 8.37 -25.18
N GLY A 277 -28.29 9.13 -25.09
CA GLY A 277 -28.19 10.37 -24.32
C GLY A 277 -26.87 10.56 -23.57
N ALA A 278 -26.85 11.48 -22.61
CA ALA A 278 -25.64 11.87 -21.89
C ALA A 278 -25.10 10.76 -20.98
N LEU A 279 -23.79 10.53 -21.07
CA LEU A 279 -23.08 9.66 -20.14
C LEU A 279 -22.73 10.44 -18.87
N PRO A 280 -22.65 9.77 -17.71
CA PRO A 280 -22.21 10.41 -16.47
C PRO A 280 -20.79 10.95 -16.61
N GLU A 281 -20.45 11.89 -15.74
CA GLU A 281 -19.08 12.36 -15.57
C GLU A 281 -18.18 11.20 -15.16
N ILE A 282 -17.08 11.00 -15.88
CA ILE A 282 -16.15 9.89 -15.64
C ILE A 282 -14.89 10.46 -15.00
N SER A 283 -14.58 10.05 -13.78
CA SER A 283 -13.30 10.37 -13.13
C SER A 283 -12.20 9.47 -13.69
N LEU A 284 -11.17 10.07 -14.29
CA LEU A 284 -9.92 9.39 -14.65
C LEU A 284 -8.96 9.51 -13.47
N GLY A 285 -8.52 8.38 -12.93
CA GLY A 285 -7.48 8.36 -11.89
C GLY A 285 -6.05 8.52 -12.44
N PRO A 286 -5.06 8.76 -11.56
CA PRO A 286 -3.64 8.88 -11.88
C PRO A 286 -3.02 7.67 -12.60
N SER A 287 -3.69 6.51 -12.54
CA SER A 287 -3.22 5.26 -13.12
C SER A 287 -4.02 4.78 -14.33
N ASP A 288 -5.15 5.41 -14.66
CA ASP A 288 -6.06 4.90 -15.68
C ASP A 288 -5.56 5.25 -17.09
N VAL A 289 -5.67 6.53 -17.44
CA VAL A 289 -5.32 7.09 -18.75
C VAL A 289 -4.00 7.86 -18.68
N THR A 290 -3.64 8.29 -17.48
CA THR A 290 -2.59 9.28 -17.25
C THR A 290 -1.21 8.65 -17.02
N GLY A 291 -1.11 7.32 -17.01
CA GLY A 291 0.18 6.62 -17.00
C GLY A 291 0.89 6.62 -18.37
N LYS A 292 0.19 6.92 -19.47
CA LYS A 292 0.75 6.85 -20.83
C LYS A 292 0.44 8.11 -21.64
N VAL A 293 1.48 8.86 -21.97
CA VAL A 293 1.41 10.07 -22.80
C VAL A 293 1.04 9.70 -24.24
N GLY A 294 0.14 10.48 -24.85
CA GLY A 294 -0.25 10.36 -26.25
C GLY A 294 -1.74 10.54 -26.48
N ALA A 295 -2.18 10.29 -27.72
CA ALA A 295 -3.57 10.40 -28.13
C ALA A 295 -4.32 9.09 -27.87
N TRP A 296 -5.20 9.09 -26.88
CA TRP A 296 -6.07 7.98 -26.54
C TRP A 296 -7.36 8.04 -27.35
N ARG A 297 -7.77 6.92 -27.93
CA ARG A 297 -9.03 6.80 -28.68
C ARG A 297 -10.15 6.35 -27.76
N VAL A 298 -11.20 7.14 -27.67
CA VAL A 298 -12.41 6.85 -26.88
C VAL A 298 -13.52 6.40 -27.80
N VAL A 299 -14.09 5.23 -27.53
CA VAL A 299 -15.28 4.70 -28.22
C VAL A 299 -16.39 4.42 -27.21
N ALA A 300 -17.64 4.54 -27.65
CA ALA A 300 -18.76 4.00 -26.88
C ALA A 300 -18.85 2.49 -27.11
N MET A 301 -19.23 1.75 -26.07
CA MET A 301 -19.49 0.32 -26.15
C MET A 301 -20.89 0.04 -25.63
N ALA A 302 -21.76 -0.56 -26.44
CA ALA A 302 -23.06 -1.04 -25.97
C ALA A 302 -23.02 -2.56 -25.80
N GLN A 303 -23.51 -3.07 -24.67
CA GLN A 303 -23.49 -4.50 -24.33
C GLN A 303 -24.90 -5.08 -24.09
N GLN A 304 -25.16 -6.25 -24.68
CA GLN A 304 -26.36 -7.06 -24.49
C GLN A 304 -26.00 -8.35 -23.76
N ASN A 305 -26.61 -8.58 -22.59
CA ASN A 305 -26.48 -9.82 -21.81
C ASN A 305 -25.03 -10.30 -21.65
N GLN A 306 -24.10 -9.37 -21.50
CA GLN A 306 -22.66 -9.61 -21.33
C GLN A 306 -21.91 -10.26 -22.50
N GLN A 307 -22.57 -10.69 -23.58
CA GLN A 307 -21.95 -11.48 -24.66
C GLN A 307 -21.83 -10.75 -25.99
N HIS A 308 -22.73 -9.81 -26.27
CA HIS A 308 -22.69 -9.05 -27.52
C HIS A 308 -22.30 -7.62 -27.22
N VAL A 309 -21.15 -7.20 -27.76
CA VAL A 309 -20.61 -5.86 -27.64
C VAL A 309 -20.57 -5.25 -29.03
N ILE A 310 -21.15 -4.06 -29.18
CA ILE A 310 -20.95 -3.21 -30.36
C ILE A 310 -20.20 -1.95 -29.93
N THR A 311 -19.30 -1.49 -30.79
CA THR A 311 -18.56 -0.23 -30.60
C THR A 311 -19.15 0.86 -31.45
N SER A 312 -19.01 2.12 -31.03
CA SER A 312 -19.38 3.26 -31.86
C SER A 312 -18.63 3.24 -33.19
N THR A 313 -19.27 3.70 -34.25
CA THR A 313 -18.66 3.80 -35.59
C THR A 313 -17.64 4.93 -35.69
N ASN A 314 -17.71 5.89 -34.77
CA ASN A 314 -16.73 6.96 -34.60
C ASN A 314 -15.99 6.81 -33.26
N TYR A 315 -14.95 7.62 -33.09
CA TYR A 315 -14.20 7.74 -31.84
C TYR A 315 -13.96 9.22 -31.51
N LYS A 316 -13.68 9.49 -30.24
CA LYS A 316 -13.17 10.78 -29.76
C LYS A 316 -11.72 10.61 -29.30
N THR A 317 -11.00 11.71 -29.15
CA THR A 317 -9.60 11.68 -28.72
C THR A 317 -9.45 12.37 -27.37
N ILE A 318 -8.73 11.71 -26.46
CA ILE A 318 -8.19 12.34 -25.25
C ILE A 318 -6.68 12.50 -25.46
N LYS A 319 -6.16 13.71 -25.33
CA LYS A 319 -4.72 13.99 -25.38
C LYS A 319 -4.16 13.93 -23.97
N VAL A 320 -3.31 12.95 -23.72
CA VAL A 320 -2.58 12.81 -22.47
C VAL A 320 -1.20 13.39 -22.66
N GLU A 321 -0.89 14.46 -21.95
CA GLU A 321 0.42 15.13 -22.00
C GLU A 321 1.22 14.84 -20.73
N GLY A 322 2.55 14.88 -20.80
CA GLY A 322 3.37 14.85 -19.59
C GLY A 322 3.03 16.05 -18.69
N GLN A 323 3.17 15.90 -17.37
CA GLN A 323 3.01 17.04 -16.46
C GLN A 323 3.88 18.21 -16.94
N PRO A 324 3.33 19.43 -17.04
CA PRO A 324 4.14 20.60 -17.35
C PRO A 324 5.20 20.71 -16.27
N VAL A 325 6.48 20.65 -16.67
CA VAL A 325 7.58 20.96 -15.77
C VAL A 325 7.40 22.41 -15.34
N THR A 326 6.90 22.60 -14.11
CA THR A 326 6.81 23.94 -13.54
C THR A 326 8.25 24.43 -13.44
N PRO A 327 8.65 25.51 -14.13
CA PRO A 327 9.99 26.05 -13.99
C PRO A 327 10.21 26.36 -12.52
N THR A 328 11.30 25.85 -11.95
CA THR A 328 11.72 26.18 -10.59
C THR A 328 11.67 27.70 -10.44
N PRO A 329 10.85 28.27 -9.54
CA PRO A 329 10.76 29.71 -9.42
C PRO A 329 12.14 30.25 -9.03
N ASP A 330 12.61 31.26 -9.76
CA ASP A 330 13.72 32.09 -9.31
C ASP A 330 13.38 32.64 -7.92
N PRO A 331 14.34 32.70 -6.98
CA PRO A 331 14.08 33.14 -5.61
C PRO A 331 13.53 34.56 -5.60
N VAL A 332 12.23 34.69 -5.31
CA VAL A 332 11.57 36.00 -5.13
C VAL A 332 11.89 36.52 -3.72
N PRO A 333 12.32 37.80 -3.58
CA PRO A 333 12.51 38.42 -2.28
C PRO A 333 11.18 38.58 -1.53
N ASP A 334 11.26 38.31 -0.23
CA ASP A 334 10.19 38.38 0.78
C ASP A 334 9.39 39.69 0.74
N PRO A 335 8.05 39.67 0.63
CA PRO A 335 7.22 40.83 0.89
C PRO A 335 6.61 40.81 2.30
N ASP A 336 6.74 41.96 2.96
CA ASP A 336 6.16 42.36 4.27
C ASP A 336 4.63 42.12 4.36
N PRO A 337 4.08 41.89 5.56
CA PRO A 337 2.68 41.51 5.76
C PRO A 337 1.75 42.73 5.82
N ALA A 338 0.70 42.74 4.99
CA ALA A 338 -0.42 43.68 5.09
C ALA A 338 -1.67 42.97 5.66
N THR A 339 -2.21 43.58 6.71
CA THR A 339 -3.45 43.27 7.41
C THR A 339 -4.68 43.82 6.69
N ASP A 340 -5.75 43.03 6.57
CA ASP A 340 -7.14 43.52 6.61
C ASP A 340 -8.17 42.38 6.86
N PRO A 341 -9.40 42.69 7.35
CA PRO A 341 -10.24 41.79 8.17
C PRO A 341 -11.29 40.97 7.38
N PRO A 342 -11.92 39.94 8.00
CA PRO A 342 -12.87 39.07 7.30
C PRO A 342 -14.30 39.62 7.31
N THR A 343 -14.95 39.58 6.15
CA THR A 343 -16.40 39.75 5.97
C THR A 343 -17.08 38.38 5.95
N THR A 344 -18.09 38.22 6.81
CA THR A 344 -18.96 37.04 6.91
C THR A 344 -20.05 37.07 5.84
N PRO A 345 -20.29 35.99 5.09
CA PRO A 345 -21.55 35.81 4.36
C PRO A 345 -22.49 34.85 5.10
N SER A 346 -23.77 35.24 5.14
CA SER A 346 -24.89 34.51 5.72
C SER A 346 -25.35 33.32 4.86
N ASP A 347 -25.76 32.24 5.52
CA ASP A 347 -26.37 31.02 4.96
C ASP A 347 -27.72 31.27 4.25
N PRO A 348 -28.00 30.53 3.15
CA PRO A 348 -29.37 30.22 2.75
C PRO A 348 -29.69 28.72 2.88
N ALA A 349 -30.77 28.48 3.63
CA ALA A 349 -31.80 27.43 3.54
C ALA A 349 -31.44 26.00 3.06
N THR A 350 -31.66 25.08 3.98
CA THR A 350 -31.65 23.61 3.91
C THR A 350 -32.50 23.03 2.78
N THR A 351 -31.85 22.47 1.76
CA THR A 351 -32.39 21.41 0.90
C THR A 351 -31.92 20.05 1.41
N ALA A 352 -32.75 19.02 1.21
CA ALA A 352 -32.51 17.63 1.62
C ALA A 352 -31.12 17.13 1.19
N PRO A 353 -30.48 16.23 1.98
CA PRO A 353 -29.08 15.88 1.79
C PRO A 353 -28.86 15.29 0.39
N PRO A 354 -27.93 15.85 -0.42
CA PRO A 354 -27.52 15.24 -1.67
C PRO A 354 -26.88 13.88 -1.38
N GLY A 355 -27.19 12.88 -2.21
CA GLY A 355 -26.56 11.55 -2.12
C GLY A 355 -25.04 11.68 -2.14
N VAL A 356 -24.37 10.90 -1.30
CA VAL A 356 -22.90 10.88 -1.20
C VAL A 356 -22.30 10.58 -2.58
N GLU A 357 -21.48 11.50 -3.09
CA GLU A 357 -20.75 11.33 -4.35
C GLU A 357 -19.84 10.11 -4.20
N SER A 358 -20.21 8.99 -4.82
CA SER A 358 -19.43 7.75 -4.76
C SER A 358 -18.18 7.91 -5.63
N GLY A 359 -16.99 7.69 -5.06
CA GLY A 359 -15.73 7.74 -5.80
C GLY A 359 -15.64 6.72 -6.96
N CYS A 360 -16.46 5.67 -6.92
CA CYS A 360 -16.62 4.70 -8.00
C CYS A 360 -17.87 5.05 -8.82
N VAL A 361 -17.69 5.63 -10.01
CA VAL A 361 -18.82 5.95 -10.88
C VAL A 361 -19.28 4.69 -11.61
N GLY A 362 -20.59 4.42 -11.64
CA GLY A 362 -21.20 3.48 -12.60
C GLY A 362 -21.44 2.05 -12.11
N GLN A 363 -21.76 1.84 -10.83
CA GLN A 363 -22.10 0.51 -10.29
C GLN A 363 -23.43 0.57 -9.52
N ASP A 364 -24.48 -0.10 -10.02
CA ASP A 364 -25.86 -0.01 -9.48
C ASP A 364 -26.07 -0.73 -8.13
N ARG A 365 -25.06 -1.41 -7.58
CA ARG A 365 -25.19 -2.27 -6.38
C ARG A 365 -23.91 -2.26 -5.54
N GLY A 366 -23.55 -1.16 -4.87
CA GLY A 366 -22.35 -1.07 -4.04
C GLY A 366 -21.01 -1.13 -4.80
N ASN A 367 -19.95 -0.63 -4.16
CA ASN A 367 -18.63 -0.39 -4.74
C ASN A 367 -17.60 -1.48 -4.45
N PHE A 368 -17.87 -2.42 -3.54
CA PHE A 368 -17.00 -3.56 -3.23
C PHE A 368 -17.79 -4.85 -3.03
N GLY A 369 -17.19 -5.98 -3.41
CA GLY A 369 -17.77 -7.31 -3.27
C GLY A 369 -17.16 -8.09 -2.11
N GLN A 370 -17.79 -9.22 -1.76
CA GLN A 370 -17.34 -10.15 -0.75
C GLN A 370 -16.23 -11.04 -1.32
N LEU A 371 -15.22 -11.33 -0.51
CA LEU A 371 -14.17 -12.31 -0.79
C LEU A 371 -14.59 -13.67 -0.20
N ASP A 372 -14.54 -14.76 -0.99
CA ASP A 372 -14.73 -16.14 -0.51
C ASP A 372 -13.36 -16.72 -0.10
N SER A 373 -12.72 -16.05 0.87
CA SER A 373 -11.40 -16.44 1.36
C SER A 373 -11.53 -17.59 2.37
N PRO A 374 -10.81 -18.70 2.17
CA PRO A 374 -10.76 -19.82 3.11
C PRO A 374 -10.08 -19.44 4.42
N ARG A 375 -10.39 -20.19 5.49
CA ARG A 375 -9.60 -20.19 6.72
C ARG A 375 -9.00 -21.56 7.00
N ALA A 376 -7.86 -21.59 7.66
CA ALA A 376 -7.21 -22.81 8.13
C ALA A 376 -8.02 -23.42 9.27
N THR A 377 -8.69 -22.52 10.01
CA THR A 377 -9.54 -22.83 11.14
C THR A 377 -10.96 -22.39 10.84
N GLY A 378 -11.90 -23.34 10.75
CA GLY A 378 -13.30 -23.02 10.55
C GLY A 378 -14.08 -24.05 9.74
N HIS A 379 -15.38 -23.81 9.68
CA HIS A 379 -16.24 -24.40 8.68
C HIS A 379 -16.45 -23.37 7.58
N LYS A 380 -16.47 -23.81 6.31
CA LYS A 380 -16.69 -22.93 5.15
C LYS A 380 -17.86 -21.95 5.30
N ASN A 381 -18.90 -22.33 6.05
CA ASN A 381 -20.05 -21.47 6.30
C ASN A 381 -19.75 -20.28 7.22
N ASP A 382 -18.75 -20.41 8.09
CA ASP A 382 -18.38 -19.41 9.10
C ASP A 382 -17.13 -18.61 8.70
N ASP A 383 -16.35 -19.08 7.72
CA ASP A 383 -15.09 -18.45 7.28
C ASP A 383 -15.27 -16.95 6.97
N PHE A 384 -16.30 -16.57 6.21
CA PHE A 384 -16.55 -15.15 5.91
C PHE A 384 -16.79 -14.32 7.18
N LEU A 385 -17.62 -14.81 8.10
CA LEU A 385 -17.92 -14.12 9.35
C LEU A 385 -16.69 -14.02 10.26
N LEU A 386 -15.88 -15.09 10.34
CA LEU A 386 -14.64 -15.09 11.11
C LEU A 386 -13.59 -14.18 10.48
N ASN A 387 -13.50 -14.14 9.14
CA ASN A 387 -12.63 -13.23 8.41
C ASN A 387 -13.04 -11.77 8.60
N VAL A 388 -14.36 -11.48 8.70
CA VAL A 388 -14.82 -10.14 9.05
C VAL A 388 -14.47 -9.79 10.50
N ALA A 389 -14.59 -10.74 11.44
CA ALA A 389 -14.33 -10.47 12.87
C ALA A 389 -12.84 -10.34 13.20
N LEU A 390 -12.00 -11.20 12.63
CA LEU A 390 -10.60 -11.40 13.01
C LEU A 390 -9.61 -10.95 11.93
N GLY A 391 -10.09 -10.57 10.75
CA GLY A 391 -9.29 -10.53 9.53
C GLY A 391 -8.98 -11.92 9.00
N LEU A 392 -8.23 -11.97 7.90
CA LEU A 392 -7.77 -13.22 7.30
C LEU A 392 -6.78 -13.92 8.24
N ASP A 393 -6.67 -15.25 8.14
CA ASP A 393 -5.69 -16.04 8.91
C ASP A 393 -4.45 -16.44 8.11
N HIS A 394 -4.38 -16.00 6.86
CA HIS A 394 -3.26 -16.15 5.94
C HIS A 394 -3.06 -14.85 5.19
N ARG A 395 -1.92 -14.74 4.53
CA ARG A 395 -1.53 -13.51 3.88
C ARG A 395 -1.83 -13.48 2.39
N LEU A 396 -2.49 -12.42 1.95
CA LEU A 396 -2.61 -12.11 0.53
C LEU A 396 -1.38 -11.33 0.01
N ALA A 397 -1.11 -11.43 -1.29
CA ALA A 397 -0.05 -10.71 -1.98
C ALA A 397 -0.57 -10.07 -3.29
N ALA A 398 0.08 -9.01 -3.75
CA ALA A 398 -0.19 -8.50 -5.09
C ALA A 398 0.40 -9.46 -6.14
N TYR A 399 -0.29 -9.62 -7.25
CA TYR A 399 0.19 -10.35 -8.42
C TYR A 399 0.90 -9.39 -9.38
N THR A 400 2.20 -9.58 -9.57
CA THR A 400 2.98 -8.82 -10.55
C THR A 400 2.98 -9.55 -11.90
N PHE A 401 2.40 -8.92 -12.92
CA PHE A 401 2.46 -9.46 -14.28
C PHE A 401 3.91 -9.43 -14.79
N PRO A 402 4.44 -10.55 -15.33
CA PRO A 402 5.71 -10.53 -16.03
C PRO A 402 5.68 -9.51 -17.18
N ALA A 403 6.77 -8.79 -17.42
CA ALA A 403 6.82 -7.68 -18.40
C ALA A 403 6.39 -8.06 -19.84
N ASN A 404 6.47 -9.35 -20.18
CA ASN A 404 6.09 -9.91 -21.47
C ASN A 404 4.69 -10.55 -21.50
N VAL A 405 3.93 -10.46 -20.41
CA VAL A 405 2.57 -10.99 -20.28
C VAL A 405 1.61 -9.81 -20.17
N ALA A 406 0.63 -9.74 -21.08
CA ALA A 406 -0.41 -8.72 -21.00
C ALA A 406 -1.19 -8.88 -19.69
N GLU A 407 -1.51 -7.77 -19.04
CA GLU A 407 -2.38 -7.76 -17.87
C GLU A 407 -3.74 -8.37 -18.25
N THR A 408 -4.25 -9.26 -17.42
CA THR A 408 -5.56 -9.88 -17.60
C THR A 408 -6.35 -9.80 -16.30
N LYS A 409 -7.68 -9.88 -16.41
CA LYS A 409 -8.59 -9.82 -15.28
C LYS A 409 -8.77 -11.16 -14.55
N ASP A 410 -8.16 -12.23 -15.06
CA ASP A 410 -8.37 -13.61 -14.61
C ASP A 410 -7.01 -14.28 -14.43
N CYS A 411 -6.80 -14.92 -13.29
CA CYS A 411 -5.56 -15.66 -12.99
C CYS A 411 -5.47 -17.03 -13.70
N GLY A 412 -6.40 -17.31 -14.61
CA GLY A 412 -6.54 -18.60 -15.25
C GLY A 412 -7.39 -19.56 -14.42
N SER A 413 -7.37 -20.83 -14.82
CA SER A 413 -8.07 -21.90 -14.11
C SER A 413 -7.13 -22.64 -13.17
N ALA A 414 -7.67 -23.40 -12.22
CA ALA A 414 -6.91 -24.34 -11.38
C ALA A 414 -5.98 -25.25 -12.21
N SER A 415 -6.42 -25.66 -13.40
CA SER A 415 -5.65 -26.51 -14.32
C SER A 415 -4.61 -25.78 -15.18
N SER A 416 -4.67 -24.45 -15.26
CA SER A 416 -3.78 -23.63 -16.07
C SER A 416 -3.67 -22.22 -15.47
N PRO A 417 -3.02 -22.08 -14.29
CA PRO A 417 -2.80 -20.80 -13.66
C PRO A 417 -1.87 -19.92 -14.51
N LEU A 418 -1.98 -18.60 -14.37
CA LEU A 418 -0.92 -17.71 -14.82
C LEU A 418 0.40 -18.04 -14.09
N LEU A 419 1.52 -17.75 -14.74
CA LEU A 419 2.83 -18.02 -14.16
C LEU A 419 3.03 -17.22 -12.86
N GLY A 420 3.19 -17.93 -11.75
CA GLY A 420 3.33 -17.32 -10.42
C GLY A 420 2.01 -16.99 -9.72
N ALA A 421 0.87 -17.35 -10.32
CA ALA A 421 -0.43 -17.22 -9.65
C ALA A 421 -0.56 -18.27 -8.54
N VAL A 422 -1.02 -17.80 -7.38
CA VAL A 422 -1.32 -18.59 -6.20
C VAL A 422 -2.76 -18.30 -5.82
N PHE A 423 -3.63 -19.29 -5.99
CA PHE A 423 -5.06 -19.15 -5.76
C PHE A 423 -5.39 -19.16 -4.26
N ASP A 424 -6.25 -18.22 -3.86
CA ASP A 424 -6.82 -18.16 -2.52
C ASP A 424 -7.98 -19.16 -2.40
N ASN A 425 -7.67 -20.45 -2.16
CA ASN A 425 -8.68 -21.51 -2.17
C ASN A 425 -8.47 -22.59 -1.12
N ASN A 426 -9.53 -23.35 -0.84
CA ASN A 426 -9.51 -24.44 0.13
C ASN A 426 -8.75 -25.69 -0.35
N GLU A 427 -8.46 -25.83 -1.65
CA GLU A 427 -7.91 -27.07 -2.21
C GLU A 427 -6.43 -27.26 -1.82
N ALA A 428 -5.68 -26.15 -1.69
CA ALA A 428 -4.31 -26.16 -1.22
C ALA A 428 -4.18 -25.82 0.28
N GLY A 429 -5.31 -25.58 0.96
CA GLY A 429 -5.36 -24.84 2.22
C GLY A 429 -5.17 -23.33 1.99
N PRO A 430 -5.52 -22.48 2.97
CA PRO A 430 -5.21 -21.05 2.89
C PRO A 430 -3.70 -20.88 2.73
N GLY A 431 -3.29 -20.45 1.55
CA GLY A 431 -1.89 -20.31 1.20
C GLY A 431 -1.41 -18.91 1.53
N ASP A 432 -0.41 -18.80 2.41
CA ASP A 432 0.34 -17.55 2.53
C ASP A 432 0.93 -17.16 1.17
N GLY A 433 0.74 -15.90 0.79
CA GLY A 433 1.15 -15.36 -0.51
C GLY A 433 0.13 -15.58 -1.63
N ALA A 434 -1.11 -16.00 -1.33
CA ALA A 434 -2.17 -16.05 -2.32
C ALA A 434 -2.34 -14.67 -2.99
N ASN A 435 -2.26 -14.62 -4.31
CA ASN A 435 -2.27 -13.38 -5.09
C ASN A 435 -3.41 -13.34 -6.12
N CYS A 436 -4.27 -14.33 -6.06
CA CYS A 436 -5.41 -14.51 -6.94
C CYS A 436 -6.63 -14.89 -6.11
N ILE A 437 -7.64 -14.03 -6.09
CA ILE A 437 -8.79 -14.12 -5.18
C ILE A 437 -10.10 -14.38 -5.89
N ILE A 438 -11.03 -15.08 -5.24
CA ILE A 438 -12.38 -15.27 -5.75
C ILE A 438 -13.37 -14.44 -4.93
N GLY A 439 -14.21 -13.68 -5.62
CA GLY A 439 -15.16 -12.78 -4.99
C GLY A 439 -16.59 -12.99 -5.47
N ASP A 440 -17.56 -12.82 -4.58
CA ASP A 440 -18.96 -12.67 -4.91
C ASP A 440 -19.29 -11.16 -4.98
N PRO A 441 -19.95 -10.67 -6.03
CA PRO A 441 -20.45 -9.29 -6.05
C PRO A 441 -21.53 -8.99 -5.01
N GLY A 442 -22.16 -10.00 -4.40
CA GLY A 442 -23.09 -9.86 -3.30
C GLY A 442 -22.39 -9.98 -1.95
N ASN A 443 -22.86 -9.23 -0.96
CA ASN A 443 -22.37 -9.31 0.41
C ASN A 443 -23.40 -10.05 1.29
N ASP A 444 -22.96 -11.01 2.09
CA ASP A 444 -23.78 -11.68 3.10
C ASP A 444 -23.99 -10.74 4.30
N GLY A 445 -24.96 -9.83 4.18
CA GLY A 445 -25.27 -8.79 5.16
C GLY A 445 -25.42 -9.29 6.61
N PRO A 446 -26.13 -10.41 6.88
CA PRO A 446 -26.20 -11.02 8.21
C PRO A 446 -24.85 -11.49 8.76
N LYS A 447 -24.01 -12.15 7.94
CA LYS A 447 -22.69 -12.60 8.40
C LYS A 447 -21.71 -11.45 8.56
N ALA A 448 -21.79 -10.42 7.72
CA ALA A 448 -21.05 -9.18 7.92
C ALA A 448 -21.49 -8.50 9.22
N PHE A 449 -22.78 -8.53 9.56
CA PHE A 449 -23.29 -8.02 10.84
C PHE A 449 -22.69 -8.74 12.03
N GLN A 450 -22.75 -10.05 11.98
CA GLN A 450 -22.17 -10.90 13.02
C GLN A 450 -20.67 -10.68 13.14
N GLY A 451 -19.93 -10.64 12.03
CA GLY A 451 -18.49 -10.43 12.07
C GLY A 451 -18.09 -9.05 12.61
N LEU A 452 -18.78 -7.98 12.22
CA LEU A 452 -18.43 -6.61 12.63
C LEU A 452 -18.90 -6.26 14.03
N VAL A 453 -20.11 -6.67 14.42
CA VAL A 453 -20.79 -6.17 15.63
C VAL A 453 -21.02 -7.27 16.67
N GLU A 454 -21.70 -8.36 16.32
CA GLU A 454 -22.11 -9.35 17.34
C GLU A 454 -20.94 -10.22 17.83
N GLY A 455 -20.01 -10.53 16.93
CA GLY A 455 -19.01 -11.56 17.07
C GLY A 455 -19.57 -12.98 16.95
N THR A 456 -18.77 -13.93 17.39
CA THR A 456 -19.13 -15.34 17.57
C THR A 456 -19.02 -15.71 19.05
N SER A 457 -19.44 -16.93 19.41
CA SER A 457 -19.33 -17.40 20.80
C SER A 457 -17.92 -17.39 21.39
N SER A 458 -16.87 -17.36 20.55
CA SER A 458 -15.47 -17.39 21.00
C SER A 458 -14.65 -16.16 20.60
N HIS A 459 -15.21 -15.26 19.77
CA HIS A 459 -14.50 -14.08 19.28
C HIS A 459 -15.43 -12.88 19.27
N PRO A 460 -15.06 -11.73 19.85
CA PRO A 460 -15.86 -10.52 19.76
C PRO A 460 -16.01 -10.06 18.30
N GLY A 461 -17.02 -9.24 18.02
CA GLY A 461 -17.15 -8.60 16.71
C GLY A 461 -15.97 -7.66 16.48
N ARG A 462 -15.58 -7.43 15.23
CA ARG A 462 -14.41 -6.60 14.93
C ARG A 462 -14.47 -5.24 15.60
N LEU A 463 -15.61 -4.56 15.53
CA LEU A 463 -15.82 -3.23 16.09
C LEU A 463 -16.06 -3.23 17.60
N ASP A 464 -16.09 -4.39 18.26
CA ASP A 464 -16.27 -4.48 19.72
C ASP A 464 -15.14 -3.74 20.45
N THR A 465 -15.49 -3.05 21.55
CA THR A 465 -14.52 -2.32 22.38
C THR A 465 -13.42 -3.20 22.98
N ASP A 466 -13.63 -4.51 23.06
CA ASP A 466 -12.58 -5.48 23.43
C ASP A 466 -11.39 -5.46 22.45
N ASN A 467 -11.62 -5.10 21.18
CA ASN A 467 -10.58 -4.95 20.17
C ASN A 467 -10.00 -3.52 20.10
N GLY A 468 -10.61 -2.55 20.80
CA GLY A 468 -10.13 -1.18 20.87
C GLY A 468 -11.26 -0.17 21.11
N ARG A 469 -11.17 0.58 22.21
CA ARG A 469 -12.12 1.65 22.53
C ARG A 469 -11.97 2.85 21.61
N THR A 470 -13.02 3.65 21.53
CA THR A 470 -13.00 4.97 20.88
C THR A 470 -11.93 5.84 21.53
N VAL A 471 -11.04 6.41 20.72
CA VAL A 471 -9.96 7.32 21.15
C VAL A 471 -10.20 8.75 20.69
N CYS A 472 -11.15 8.96 19.79
CA CYS A 472 -11.59 10.28 19.36
C CYS A 472 -12.01 11.18 20.52
N GLU A 473 -11.42 12.37 20.61
CA GLU A 473 -11.89 13.42 21.52
C GLU A 473 -13.37 13.74 21.18
N ASP A 474 -14.18 13.94 22.21
CA ASP A 474 -15.64 14.20 22.10
C ASP A 474 -16.51 13.05 21.58
N ARG A 475 -15.98 11.82 21.50
CA ARG A 475 -16.79 10.63 21.19
C ARG A 475 -16.71 9.57 22.27
N ASN A 476 -17.78 8.81 22.35
CA ASN A 476 -17.89 7.62 23.16
C ASN A 476 -18.19 6.43 22.26
N ASP A 477 -17.91 5.24 22.81
CA ASP A 477 -18.37 3.97 22.26
C ASP A 477 -19.91 4.00 22.09
N VAL A 478 -20.40 3.25 21.11
CA VAL A 478 -21.82 3.17 20.76
C VAL A 478 -22.38 1.84 21.21
N GLU A 479 -23.57 1.87 21.81
CA GLU A 479 -24.28 0.64 22.20
C GLU A 479 -25.19 0.16 21.07
N VAL A 480 -24.96 -1.07 20.61
CA VAL A 480 -25.77 -1.77 19.61
C VAL A 480 -26.29 -3.05 20.21
N GLY A 481 -27.56 -3.04 20.63
CA GLY A 481 -28.15 -4.15 21.38
C GLY A 481 -27.49 -4.32 22.75
N THR A 482 -26.63 -5.33 22.89
CA THR A 482 -25.87 -5.61 24.13
C THR A 482 -24.37 -5.42 23.96
N LYS A 483 -23.94 -4.87 22.82
CA LYS A 483 -22.54 -4.72 22.43
C LYS A 483 -22.15 -3.26 22.46
N SER A 484 -21.02 -2.98 23.09
CA SER A 484 -20.35 -1.69 23.01
C SER A 484 -19.35 -1.75 21.87
N ILE A 485 -19.46 -0.84 20.90
CA ILE A 485 -18.60 -0.82 19.72
C ILE A 485 -17.84 0.50 19.60
N ASN A 486 -16.60 0.40 19.12
CA ASN A 486 -15.75 1.52 18.75
C ASN A 486 -16.48 2.45 17.79
N ASN A 487 -16.33 3.75 17.99
CA ASN A 487 -17.02 4.80 17.23
C ASN A 487 -16.06 5.89 16.75
N ASP A 488 -14.80 5.52 16.49
CA ASP A 488 -13.82 6.45 15.93
C ASP A 488 -14.23 6.91 14.53
N TYR A 489 -13.80 8.11 14.15
CA TYR A 489 -13.84 8.62 12.78
C TYR A 489 -12.40 8.90 12.30
N LEU A 490 -12.18 8.83 11.00
CA LEU A 490 -10.88 9.00 10.35
C LEU A 490 -10.28 10.38 10.62
N GLN A 491 -11.09 11.44 10.66
CA GLN A 491 -10.62 12.79 11.01
C GLN A 491 -9.91 12.88 12.38
N CYS A 492 -10.17 11.99 13.35
CA CYS A 492 -9.45 11.99 14.64
C CYS A 492 -7.98 11.68 14.50
N PHE A 493 -7.63 10.95 13.44
CA PHE A 493 -6.26 10.54 13.17
C PHE A 493 -5.57 11.52 12.23
N LEU A 494 -6.24 12.55 11.70
CA LEU A 494 -5.57 13.57 10.90
C LEU A 494 -4.61 14.38 11.77
N ARG A 495 -3.42 14.66 11.23
CA ARG A 495 -2.38 15.47 11.87
C ARG A 495 -1.92 16.59 10.95
N GLY A 496 -1.40 17.66 11.58
CA GLY A 496 -0.82 18.79 10.86
C GLY A 496 -1.83 19.45 9.91
N SER A 497 -1.45 19.56 8.64
CA SER A 497 -2.31 20.09 7.57
C SER A 497 -3.09 19.01 6.81
N GLY A 498 -3.10 17.76 7.32
CA GLY A 498 -3.84 16.66 6.72
C GLY A 498 -5.34 16.93 6.67
N SER A 499 -5.97 16.58 5.55
CA SER A 499 -7.42 16.59 5.35
C SER A 499 -7.85 15.28 4.70
N LEU A 500 -9.14 14.94 4.79
CA LEU A 500 -9.67 13.77 4.07
C LEU A 500 -9.42 13.84 2.56
N ALA A 501 -9.45 15.05 1.99
CA ALA A 501 -9.13 15.27 0.58
C ALA A 501 -7.64 15.03 0.27
N SER A 502 -6.73 15.51 1.11
CA SER A 502 -5.29 15.34 0.87
C SER A 502 -4.82 13.90 1.06
N ILE A 503 -5.34 13.18 2.05
CA ILE A 503 -4.99 11.76 2.22
C ILE A 503 -5.59 10.88 1.12
N SER A 504 -6.63 11.35 0.42
CA SER A 504 -7.26 10.65 -0.70
C SER A 504 -6.61 10.94 -2.06
N SER A 505 -5.37 11.43 -2.06
CA SER A 505 -4.65 11.80 -3.29
C SER A 505 -3.22 11.34 -3.20
N ASP A 506 -2.75 10.56 -4.19
CA ASP A 506 -1.36 10.10 -4.23
C ASP A 506 -0.34 11.24 -4.41
N ASP A 507 -0.79 12.40 -4.91
CA ASP A 507 0.06 13.57 -5.14
C ASP A 507 0.30 14.38 -3.87
N THR A 508 -0.71 14.43 -3.00
CA THR A 508 -0.68 15.30 -1.81
C THR A 508 -0.54 14.53 -0.50
N ALA A 509 -0.85 13.23 -0.49
CA ALA A 509 -0.70 12.39 0.69
C ALA A 509 0.76 12.25 1.12
N ASP A 510 1.00 12.44 2.42
CA ASP A 510 2.29 12.24 3.07
C ASP A 510 2.12 11.49 4.39
N ARG A 511 3.17 10.77 4.80
CA ARG A 511 3.19 9.88 5.97
C ARG A 511 3.00 10.60 7.31
N THR A 512 3.11 11.93 7.32
CA THR A 512 2.87 12.76 8.52
C THR A 512 1.42 13.19 8.70
N MET A 513 0.56 12.95 7.70
CA MET A 513 -0.84 13.39 7.72
C MET A 513 -1.74 12.55 8.61
N LEU A 514 -1.35 11.32 8.96
CA LEU A 514 -2.10 10.43 9.84
C LEU A 514 -1.31 10.08 11.10
N ASP A 515 -2.02 9.97 12.21
CA ASP A 515 -1.53 9.48 13.49
C ASP A 515 -1.27 7.97 13.41
N PRO A 516 -0.08 7.47 13.83
CA PRO A 516 0.20 6.03 13.89
C PRO A 516 -0.84 5.21 14.68
N ALA A 517 -1.54 5.82 15.63
CA ALA A 517 -2.63 5.19 16.36
C ALA A 517 -3.78 4.71 15.47
N ILE A 518 -3.91 5.21 14.22
CA ILE A 518 -4.94 4.76 13.27
C ILE A 518 -4.90 3.24 13.07
N LYS A 519 -3.70 2.64 13.00
CA LYS A 519 -3.51 1.21 12.78
C LYS A 519 -3.99 0.35 13.97
N LYS A 520 -4.17 0.96 15.14
CA LYS A 520 -4.70 0.29 16.34
C LYS A 520 -6.22 0.39 16.44
N SER A 521 -6.86 1.22 15.61
CA SER A 521 -8.31 1.31 15.60
C SER A 521 -8.89 0.06 14.95
N PRO A 522 -9.90 -0.60 15.55
CA PRO A 522 -10.59 -1.74 14.94
C PRO A 522 -11.42 -1.34 13.71
N ARG A 523 -11.39 -0.07 13.30
CA ARG A 523 -12.01 0.45 12.07
C ARG A 523 -11.05 0.57 10.91
N PHE A 524 -9.75 0.58 11.17
CA PHE A 524 -8.74 0.57 10.12
C PHE A 524 -8.72 -0.80 9.44
N VAL A 525 -8.65 -0.82 8.10
CA VAL A 525 -8.74 -2.03 7.29
C VAL A 525 -7.83 -1.93 6.07
N TYR A 526 -7.50 -3.07 5.48
CA TYR A 526 -7.00 -3.15 4.12
C TYR A 526 -7.97 -3.92 3.23
N LEU A 527 -8.03 -3.49 1.98
CA LEU A 527 -8.88 -4.08 0.96
C LEU A 527 -8.03 -4.42 -0.28
N PRO A 528 -8.05 -5.66 -0.80
CA PRO A 528 -7.46 -5.98 -2.09
C PRO A 528 -8.17 -5.21 -3.22
N VAL A 529 -7.38 -4.70 -4.15
CA VAL A 529 -7.84 -4.04 -5.37
C VAL A 529 -7.64 -4.99 -6.55
N VAL A 530 -8.69 -5.26 -7.31
CA VAL A 530 -8.68 -6.14 -8.49
C VAL A 530 -9.09 -5.36 -9.73
N TYR A 531 -8.90 -5.90 -10.94
CA TYR A 531 -9.46 -5.26 -12.13
C TYR A 531 -10.98 -5.17 -12.04
N PRO A 532 -11.62 -4.09 -12.55
CA PRO A 532 -13.06 -4.05 -12.75
C PRO A 532 -13.42 -5.16 -13.74
N SER A 533 -13.82 -6.31 -13.21
CA SER A 533 -14.35 -7.41 -13.99
C SER A 533 -15.88 -7.34 -13.98
N ASP A 534 -16.51 -8.02 -14.94
CA ASP A 534 -17.95 -8.15 -14.92
C ASP A 534 -18.34 -9.00 -13.69
N ARG A 535 -19.24 -8.50 -12.85
CA ARG A 535 -19.65 -9.07 -11.54
C ARG A 535 -20.00 -10.56 -11.58
N ALA A 536 -20.26 -11.13 -12.75
CA ALA A 536 -20.62 -12.54 -12.91
C ALA A 536 -19.42 -13.50 -13.02
N GLN A 537 -18.17 -13.02 -12.97
CA GLN A 537 -17.01 -13.89 -13.15
C GLN A 537 -16.75 -14.74 -11.90
N LYS A 538 -16.96 -16.06 -12.05
CA LYS A 538 -16.64 -17.11 -11.06
C LYS A 538 -15.14 -17.49 -11.02
N GLY A 539 -14.28 -16.66 -11.61
CA GLY A 539 -12.85 -16.93 -11.76
C GLY A 539 -12.02 -16.26 -10.66
N PHE A 540 -10.78 -16.72 -10.50
CA PHE A 540 -9.81 -16.04 -9.63
C PHE A 540 -9.31 -14.77 -10.30
N GLN A 541 -9.35 -13.66 -9.57
CA GLN A 541 -8.95 -12.34 -10.02
C GLN A 541 -7.59 -11.98 -9.42
N PRO A 542 -6.63 -11.48 -10.23
CA PRO A 542 -5.33 -11.07 -9.72
C PRO A 542 -5.48 -9.83 -8.85
N ILE A 543 -4.89 -9.87 -7.65
CA ILE A 543 -4.78 -8.70 -6.77
C ILE A 543 -3.75 -7.76 -7.38
N ARG A 544 -4.13 -6.52 -7.71
CA ARG A 544 -3.19 -5.52 -8.23
C ARG A 544 -2.42 -4.83 -7.12
N SER A 545 -3.13 -4.47 -6.06
CA SER A 545 -2.61 -3.73 -4.93
C SER A 545 -3.53 -3.90 -3.72
N PHE A 546 -3.16 -3.31 -2.60
CA PHE A 546 -4.01 -3.16 -1.44
C PHE A 546 -4.20 -1.68 -1.16
N VAL A 547 -5.41 -1.31 -0.77
CA VAL A 547 -5.72 0.06 -0.37
C VAL A 547 -6.12 0.08 1.10
N PRO A 548 -5.56 0.98 1.92
CA PRO A 548 -6.06 1.16 3.27
C PRO A 548 -7.43 1.83 3.25
N GLY A 549 -8.26 1.42 4.18
CA GLY A 549 -9.57 1.97 4.42
C GLY A 549 -9.81 2.21 5.89
N PHE A 550 -10.82 3.02 6.17
CA PHE A 550 -11.34 3.22 7.50
C PHE A 550 -12.85 3.08 7.47
N ILE A 551 -13.43 2.24 8.33
CA ILE A 551 -14.88 2.07 8.42
C ILE A 551 -15.48 3.35 9.03
N THR A 552 -16.09 4.19 8.21
CA THR A 552 -16.65 5.50 8.58
C THR A 552 -17.65 5.99 7.53
N GLU A 553 -18.60 6.81 7.96
CA GLU A 553 -19.54 7.50 7.07
C GLU A 553 -19.02 8.86 6.55
N GLU A 554 -17.78 9.22 6.91
CA GLU A 554 -17.16 10.47 6.46
C GLU A 554 -17.05 10.56 4.94
N THR A 555 -17.15 11.78 4.43
CA THR A 555 -16.95 12.10 3.02
C THR A 555 -15.91 13.21 2.89
N LEU A 556 -15.46 13.49 1.66
CA LEU A 556 -14.44 14.50 1.40
C LEU A 556 -14.81 15.91 1.89
N THR A 557 -16.10 16.25 1.92
CA THR A 557 -16.60 17.61 2.16
C THR A 557 -17.48 17.73 3.39
N LYS A 558 -17.93 16.62 3.97
CA LYS A 558 -18.83 16.63 5.12
C LYS A 558 -18.05 16.27 6.39
N PRO A 559 -17.58 17.24 7.18
CA PRO A 559 -17.27 16.97 8.57
C PRO A 559 -18.55 16.46 9.25
N ILE A 560 -18.45 15.41 10.08
CA ILE A 560 -19.61 14.88 10.81
C ILE A 560 -19.95 15.84 11.96
N SER A 561 -20.47 17.03 11.63
CA SER A 561 -21.13 17.91 12.58
C SER A 561 -22.61 17.51 12.68
N GLY A 562 -22.86 16.35 13.27
CA GLY A 562 -24.20 15.78 13.45
C GLY A 562 -24.29 14.36 12.92
N VAL A 563 -24.01 13.39 13.79
CA VAL A 563 -24.16 11.97 13.52
C VAL A 563 -25.66 11.68 13.35
N THR A 564 -26.09 11.27 12.16
CA THR A 564 -27.49 10.84 11.91
C THR A 564 -27.64 9.33 11.80
N SER A 565 -26.56 8.56 11.73
CA SER A 565 -26.60 7.10 11.82
C SER A 565 -26.25 6.64 13.24
N GLU A 566 -26.97 5.65 13.75
CA GLU A 566 -26.71 5.15 15.11
C GLU A 566 -25.34 4.46 15.22
N ILE A 567 -24.70 4.10 14.10
CA ILE A 567 -23.39 3.43 14.09
C ILE A 567 -22.52 4.00 12.96
N ASN A 568 -21.42 4.68 13.32
CA ASN A 568 -20.51 5.24 12.33
C ASN A 568 -20.04 4.14 11.34
N GLY A 569 -20.17 4.40 10.05
CA GLY A 569 -19.72 3.50 8.98
C GLY A 569 -20.61 2.29 8.72
N VAL A 570 -21.70 2.10 9.47
CA VAL A 570 -22.54 0.90 9.46
C VAL A 570 -24.01 1.29 9.36
N GLU A 571 -24.63 1.02 8.22
CA GLU A 571 -26.09 1.17 8.06
C GLU A 571 -26.77 -0.19 8.22
N MET A 572 -27.70 -0.30 9.18
CA MET A 572 -28.41 -1.55 9.49
C MET A 572 -29.82 -1.60 8.86
N GLN A 573 -30.27 -2.82 8.57
CA GLN A 573 -31.67 -3.13 8.25
C GLN A 573 -32.08 -4.41 9.00
N GLY A 574 -32.62 -4.25 10.21
CA GLY A 574 -32.91 -5.39 11.09
C GLY A 574 -31.62 -6.05 11.58
N ASN A 575 -31.52 -7.38 11.47
CA ASN A 575 -30.34 -8.17 11.87
C ASN A 575 -29.35 -8.37 10.70
N SER A 576 -29.36 -7.46 9.74
CA SER A 576 -28.47 -7.47 8.59
C SER A 576 -27.90 -6.09 8.43
N PHE A 577 -26.65 -5.99 7.99
CA PHE A 577 -26.19 -4.76 7.36
C PHE A 577 -27.05 -4.48 6.13
N LYS A 578 -27.20 -3.19 5.82
CA LYS A 578 -27.66 -2.67 4.53
C LYS A 578 -26.45 -2.14 3.77
N THR A 579 -25.67 -1.29 4.42
CA THR A 579 -24.51 -0.62 3.82
C THR A 579 -23.33 -0.59 4.79
N LEU A 580 -22.15 -1.01 4.34
CA LEU A 580 -20.90 -0.77 5.06
C LEU A 580 -20.17 0.38 4.35
N HIS A 581 -19.96 1.50 5.04
CA HIS A 581 -19.24 2.65 4.51
C HIS A 581 -17.76 2.56 4.90
N VAL A 582 -16.90 2.69 3.89
CA VAL A 582 -15.45 2.70 4.06
C VAL A 582 -14.89 3.90 3.33
N PHE A 583 -14.06 4.68 4.02
CA PHE A 583 -13.27 5.72 3.39
C PHE A 583 -11.89 5.15 3.05
N THR A 584 -11.60 4.96 1.76
CA THR A 584 -10.29 4.53 1.30
C THR A 584 -9.37 5.72 1.09
N PHE A 585 -8.06 5.55 1.26
CA PHE A 585 -7.10 6.64 1.13
C PHE A 585 -5.75 6.13 0.63
N SER A 586 -4.87 7.05 0.24
CA SER A 586 -3.56 6.71 -0.30
C SER A 586 -2.72 5.97 0.76
N PRO A 587 -2.09 4.83 0.42
CA PRO A 587 -1.09 4.20 1.29
C PRO A 587 0.02 5.16 1.72
N ARG A 588 0.31 6.20 0.93
CA ARG A 588 1.33 7.21 1.25
C ARG A 588 0.96 8.07 2.47
N ALA A 589 -0.32 8.17 2.80
CA ALA A 589 -0.77 8.88 4.00
C ALA A 589 -0.49 8.08 5.27
N LEU A 590 -0.28 6.76 5.18
CA LEU A 590 -0.05 5.93 6.34
C LEU A 590 1.34 6.15 6.91
N PRO A 591 1.47 6.42 8.22
CA PRO A 591 2.76 6.42 8.87
C PRO A 591 3.36 5.01 8.79
N LEU A 592 4.66 4.92 8.51
CA LEU A 592 5.39 3.68 8.70
C LEU A 592 5.74 3.54 10.19
N ASP A 593 5.41 2.39 10.76
CA ASP A 593 5.78 2.02 12.12
C ASP A 593 6.88 0.95 12.06
N GLU A 594 7.87 1.04 12.94
CA GLU A 594 8.92 0.02 13.05
C GLU A 594 8.33 -1.37 13.37
N SER A 595 7.15 -1.42 14.00
CA SER A 595 6.39 -2.63 14.31
C SER A 595 5.56 -3.19 13.15
N ASP A 596 5.48 -2.51 12.01
CA ASP A 596 4.68 -2.97 10.87
C ASP A 596 5.12 -4.37 10.42
N GLU A 597 4.16 -5.21 10.06
CA GLU A 597 4.49 -6.46 9.37
C GLU A 597 5.15 -6.15 8.05
N SER A 598 6.17 -6.94 7.71
CA SER A 598 7.02 -6.62 6.57
C SER A 598 7.55 -7.86 5.90
N VAL A 599 7.78 -7.75 4.59
CA VAL A 599 8.43 -8.79 3.77
C VAL A 599 9.70 -8.31 3.13
N SER A 600 10.43 -9.28 2.56
CA SER A 600 11.32 -9.05 1.43
C SER A 600 10.79 -7.92 0.56
N TYR A 601 11.64 -6.92 0.36
CA TYR A 601 11.31 -5.71 -0.37
C TYR A 601 10.66 -6.00 -1.74
N ASP A 602 9.53 -5.35 -1.98
CA ASP A 602 8.84 -5.30 -3.26
C ASP A 602 9.04 -3.91 -3.89
N PRO A 603 9.80 -3.78 -4.99
CA PRO A 603 10.02 -2.51 -5.65
C PRO A 603 8.75 -1.85 -6.18
N ALA A 604 7.67 -2.60 -6.44
CA ALA A 604 6.41 -2.05 -6.92
C ALA A 604 5.68 -1.25 -5.84
N SER A 605 5.87 -1.59 -4.56
CA SER A 605 5.24 -0.90 -3.43
C SER A 605 5.83 0.49 -3.15
N GLY A 606 7.12 0.70 -3.47
CA GLY A 606 7.86 1.92 -3.15
C GLY A 606 8.14 2.15 -1.65
N ASP A 607 7.44 1.45 -0.75
CA ASP A 607 7.62 1.55 0.69
C ASP A 607 8.90 0.86 1.16
N LYS A 608 9.64 1.54 2.04
CA LYS A 608 10.94 1.10 2.55
C LYS A 608 10.98 1.24 4.06
N ILE A 609 11.05 0.10 4.75
CA ILE A 609 11.39 0.00 6.16
C ILE A 609 12.81 -0.57 6.24
N VAL A 610 13.74 0.20 6.78
CA VAL A 610 15.12 -0.24 7.00
C VAL A 610 15.18 -0.95 8.35
N ARG A 611 15.61 -2.22 8.37
CA ARG A 611 15.79 -2.99 9.62
C ARG A 611 17.22 -3.47 9.76
N LEU A 612 17.77 -3.29 10.96
CA LEU A 612 18.94 -4.04 11.39
C LEU A 612 18.50 -5.45 11.77
N VAL A 613 19.11 -6.46 11.15
CA VAL A 613 18.83 -7.87 11.38
C VAL A 613 20.07 -8.56 11.92
N GLY A 614 19.94 -9.11 13.13
CA GLY A 614 20.97 -9.90 13.83
C GLY A 614 21.02 -11.34 13.40
#